data_AF-A0A060DRH6-F1
#
_entry.id   AF-A0A060DRH6-F1
#
_cell.length_a   1.000
_cell.length_b   1.000
_cell.length_c   1.000
_cell.angle_alpha   90.00
_cell.angle_beta   90.00
_cell.angle_gamma   90.00
#
_symmetry.space_group_name_H-M   'P 1'
#
loop_
_entity.id
_entity.type
_entity.pdbx_description
1 polymer ?
#
loop_
_entity_poly.entity_id
_entity_poly.type
_entity_poly.pdbx_seq_one_letter_code
_entity_poly.pdbx_strand_id
1 'polypeptide(L)'
;MGFSSVWHWVIVLLIVLLLFGAGKLPKVMGDLAKGIKNFKAGLKDEEEGTATGADSKVLNQPVPPAQPVSSVHPVPPAPVSPAPVPPVADPGVKKDETART
;
A
#
# COMPACT_ATOMS: atom_id res chain seq x y z
N MET A 1 -41.81 -27.41 -6.09
CA MET A 1 -41.54 -25.99 -5.80
C MET A 1 -40.04 -25.79 -5.73
N GLY A 2 -39.40 -25.48 -6.84
CA GLY A 2 -37.95 -25.37 -6.88
C GLY A 2 -37.46 -25.31 -8.32
N PHE A 3 -36.46 -24.48 -8.57
CA PHE A 3 -35.63 -24.56 -9.77
C PHE A 3 -36.16 -24.00 -11.11
N SER A 4 -37.10 -23.06 -11.14
CA SER A 4 -37.11 -21.99 -12.17
C SER A 4 -35.87 -21.05 -12.07
N SER A 5 -34.83 -21.51 -11.40
CA SER A 5 -33.84 -20.74 -10.64
C SER A 5 -32.58 -20.52 -11.45
N VAL A 6 -32.02 -21.55 -12.10
CA VAL A 6 -30.75 -21.40 -12.83
C VAL A 6 -30.91 -20.56 -14.10
N TRP A 7 -32.01 -20.74 -14.84
CA TRP A 7 -32.26 -19.96 -16.06
C TRP A 7 -32.46 -18.47 -15.74
N HIS A 8 -33.12 -18.14 -14.62
CA HIS A 8 -33.30 -16.77 -14.17
C HIS A 8 -31.96 -16.10 -13.82
N TRP A 9 -31.07 -16.80 -13.12
CA TRP A 9 -29.73 -16.29 -12.81
C TRP A 9 -28.91 -15.96 -14.06
N VAL A 10 -29.02 -16.76 -15.13
CA VAL A 10 -28.36 -16.45 -16.41
C VAL A 10 -28.91 -15.17 -17.05
N ILE A 11 -30.24 -14.98 -17.05
CA ILE A 11 -30.87 -13.74 -17.56
C ILE A 11 -30.42 -12.53 -16.74
N VAL A 12 -30.38 -12.63 -15.42
CA VAL A 12 -29.95 -11.53 -14.55
C VAL A 12 -28.49 -11.18 -14.80
N LEU A 13 -27.62 -12.18 -14.95
CA LEU A 13 -26.19 -11.95 -15.24
C LEU A 13 -26.00 -11.25 -16.59
N LEU A 14 -26.81 -11.61 -17.60
CA LEU A 14 -26.80 -10.97 -18.91
C LEU A 14 -27.17 -9.49 -18.81
N ILE A 15 -28.24 -9.16 -18.08
CA ILE A 15 -28.69 -7.77 -17.90
C ILE A 15 -27.64 -6.95 -17.15
N VAL A 16 -27.06 -7.50 -16.07
CA VAL A 16 -26.00 -6.82 -15.31
C VAL A 16 -24.78 -6.57 -16.19
N LEU A 17 -24.38 -7.53 -17.03
CA LEU A 17 -23.26 -7.37 -17.95
C LEU A 17 -23.55 -6.33 -19.04
N LEU A 18 -24.82 -6.18 -19.47
CA LEU A 18 -25.23 -5.11 -20.40
C LEU A 18 -25.21 -3.73 -19.74
N LEU A 19 -25.67 -3.60 -18.49
CA LEU A 19 -25.69 -2.33 -17.76
C LEU A 19 -24.29 -1.89 -17.34
N PHE A 20 -23.47 -2.81 -16.84
CA PHE A 20 -22.11 -2.52 -16.39
C PHE A 20 -21.09 -2.57 -17.53
N GLY A 21 -21.38 -3.28 -18.62
CA GLY A 21 -20.48 -3.52 -19.73
C GLY A 21 -19.38 -4.54 -19.41
N ALA A 22 -18.82 -5.16 -20.46
CA ALA A 22 -17.73 -6.14 -20.34
C ALA A 22 -16.39 -5.57 -19.80
N GLY A 23 -16.24 -4.24 -19.73
CA GLY A 23 -15.00 -3.62 -19.25
C GLY A 23 -14.94 -3.38 -17.74
N LYS A 24 -16.08 -3.22 -17.07
CA LYS A 24 -16.13 -2.89 -15.63
C LYS A 24 -16.15 -4.14 -14.76
N LEU A 25 -16.91 -5.17 -15.15
CA LEU A 25 -17.03 -6.41 -14.39
C LEU A 25 -15.68 -7.11 -14.15
N PRO A 26 -14.81 -7.32 -15.16
CA PRO A 26 -13.52 -8.00 -14.95
C PRO A 26 -12.53 -7.18 -14.12
N LYS A 27 -12.59 -5.84 -14.21
CA LYS A 27 -11.72 -4.96 -13.42
C LYS A 27 -12.06 -5.05 -11.93
N VAL A 28 -13.34 -4.90 -11.60
CA VAL A 28 -13.81 -4.94 -10.21
C VAL A 28 -13.72 -6.36 -9.64
N MET A 29 -14.05 -7.39 -10.42
CA MET A 29 -13.86 -8.79 -10.01
C MET A 29 -12.39 -9.16 -9.86
N GLY A 30 -11.48 -8.59 -10.67
CA GLY A 30 -10.04 -8.78 -10.52
C GLY A 30 -9.51 -8.22 -9.19
N ASP A 31 -9.91 -7.00 -8.83
CA ASP A 31 -9.52 -6.37 -7.56
C ASP A 31 -10.12 -7.13 -6.35
N LEU A 32 -11.39 -7.55 -6.44
CA LEU A 32 -12.07 -8.32 -5.40
C LEU A 32 -11.47 -9.72 -5.23
N ALA A 33 -11.18 -10.41 -6.34
CA ALA A 33 -10.56 -11.73 -6.34
C ALA A 33 -9.14 -11.68 -5.76
N LYS A 34 -8.37 -10.63 -6.03
CA LYS A 34 -7.03 -10.43 -5.47
C LYS A 34 -7.07 -10.24 -3.95
N GLY A 35 -8.03 -9.47 -3.43
CA GLY A 35 -8.27 -9.33 -1.99
C GLY A 35 -8.65 -10.66 -1.32
N ILE A 36 -9.59 -11.40 -1.89
CA ILE A 36 -10.00 -12.72 -1.36
C ILE A 36 -8.87 -13.74 -1.45
N LYS A 37 -8.07 -13.72 -2.52
CA LYS A 37 -6.93 -14.63 -2.68
C LYS A 37 -5.81 -14.35 -1.68
N ASN A 38 -5.52 -13.07 -1.41
CA ASN A 38 -4.55 -12.69 -0.37
C ASN A 38 -5.07 -13.03 1.03
N PHE A 39 -6.36 -12.87 1.29
CA PHE A 39 -6.98 -13.28 2.55
C PHE A 39 -6.89 -14.80 2.74
N LYS A 40 -7.24 -15.58 1.70
CA LYS A 40 -7.13 -17.04 1.72
C LYS A 40 -5.69 -17.51 1.86
N ALA A 41 -4.75 -16.86 1.18
CA ALA A 41 -3.33 -17.15 1.27
C ALA A 41 -2.79 -16.85 2.68
N GLY A 42 -3.14 -15.72 3.28
CA GLY A 42 -2.78 -15.38 4.65
C GLY A 42 -3.33 -16.38 5.67
N LEU A 43 -4.59 -16.80 5.54
CA LEU A 43 -5.15 -17.84 6.41
C LEU A 43 -4.46 -19.20 6.24
N LYS A 44 -4.04 -19.56 5.01
CA LYS A 44 -3.30 -20.82 4.78
C LYS A 44 -1.85 -20.73 5.25
N ASP A 45 -1.22 -19.57 5.19
CA ASP A 45 0.16 -19.36 5.66
C ASP A 45 0.26 -19.42 7.19
N GLU A 46 -0.81 -19.03 7.91
CA GLU A 46 -0.91 -19.25 9.37
C GLU A 46 -1.16 -20.71 9.75
N GLU A 47 -1.77 -21.51 8.87
CA GLU A 47 -2.06 -22.94 9.11
C GLU A 47 -0.94 -23.88 8.62
N GLU A 48 -0.25 -23.50 7.55
CA GLU A 48 0.69 -24.32 6.79
C GLU A 48 1.89 -23.44 6.43
N GLY A 49 2.76 -23.18 7.41
CA GLY A 49 3.89 -22.27 7.25
C GLY A 49 4.70 -22.56 5.97
N THR A 50 4.71 -21.59 5.06
CA THR A 50 5.47 -21.53 3.80
C THR A 50 4.90 -22.33 2.62
N ALA A 51 4.10 -21.66 1.77
CA ALA A 51 4.06 -21.97 0.34
C ALA A 51 3.71 -20.74 -0.53
N THR A 52 4.74 -20.23 -1.20
CA THR A 52 4.73 -19.35 -2.38
C THR A 52 3.58 -19.60 -3.36
N GLY A 53 2.99 -18.52 -3.90
CA GLY A 53 2.53 -18.50 -5.29
C GLY A 53 1.30 -17.67 -5.64
N ALA A 54 1.51 -16.54 -6.34
CA ALA A 54 1.06 -16.36 -7.73
C ALA A 54 1.28 -14.92 -8.23
N ASP A 55 2.38 -14.74 -8.93
CA ASP A 55 2.56 -13.95 -10.15
C ASP A 55 1.38 -13.05 -10.59
N SER A 56 1.59 -11.75 -10.46
CA SER A 56 1.09 -10.80 -11.45
C SER A 56 2.18 -10.64 -12.51
N LYS A 57 2.04 -11.40 -13.60
CA LYS A 57 2.63 -11.08 -14.89
C LYS A 57 2.34 -9.60 -15.20
N VAL A 58 3.35 -8.76 -14.98
CA VAL A 58 3.42 -7.36 -15.43
C VAL A 58 3.53 -7.39 -16.96
N LEU A 59 2.40 -7.61 -17.64
CA LEU A 59 2.28 -7.44 -19.08
C LEU A 59 1.80 -6.02 -19.35
N ASN A 60 2.68 -5.02 -19.18
CA ASN A 60 2.71 -3.79 -19.97
C ASN A 60 3.93 -2.93 -19.58
N GLN A 61 5.12 -3.28 -20.07
CA GLN A 61 6.23 -2.33 -20.16
C GLN A 61 6.51 -2.09 -21.64
N PRO A 62 6.05 -0.98 -22.23
CA PRO A 62 6.74 -0.40 -23.37
C PRO A 62 8.04 0.19 -22.82
N VAL A 63 9.17 -0.43 -23.14
CA VAL A 63 10.51 0.15 -22.96
C VAL A 63 10.66 1.26 -24.00
N PRO A 64 10.76 2.55 -23.64
CA PRO A 64 11.25 3.55 -24.59
C PRO A 64 12.77 3.37 -24.76
N PRO A 65 13.27 3.11 -25.98
CA PRO A 65 14.70 3.07 -26.23
C PRO A 65 15.28 4.48 -26.29
N ALA A 66 16.34 4.69 -25.48
CA ALA A 66 17.39 5.69 -25.58
C ALA A 66 17.03 7.20 -25.52
N GLN A 67 17.54 7.88 -24.49
CA GLN A 67 18.26 9.16 -24.68
C GLN A 67 19.48 9.24 -23.74
N PRO A 68 20.59 9.84 -24.21
CA PRO A 68 21.95 9.65 -23.71
C PRO A 68 22.25 10.37 -22.38
N VAL A 69 23.22 9.80 -21.68
CA VAL A 69 23.97 10.38 -20.56
C VAL A 69 24.32 11.86 -20.80
N SER A 70 23.86 12.74 -19.92
CA SER A 70 24.40 14.11 -19.79
C SER A 70 24.57 14.42 -18.31
N SER A 71 25.79 14.13 -17.87
CA SER A 71 26.57 14.73 -16.79
C SER A 71 25.89 15.84 -15.98
N VAL A 72 25.74 15.63 -14.66
CA VAL A 72 26.25 16.55 -13.62
C VAL A 72 26.61 15.71 -12.38
N HIS A 73 27.88 15.79 -11.95
CA HIS A 73 28.47 15.15 -10.77
C HIS A 73 28.14 15.98 -9.48
N PRO A 74 28.61 15.62 -8.26
CA PRO A 74 27.80 15.34 -7.07
C PRO A 74 27.69 16.51 -6.06
N VAL A 75 26.70 16.45 -5.16
CA VAL A 75 26.77 17.10 -3.83
C VAL A 75 26.36 16.08 -2.76
N PRO A 76 27.29 15.58 -1.92
CA PRO A 76 26.92 14.87 -0.71
C PRO A 76 26.46 15.89 0.35
N PRO A 77 25.24 15.79 0.91
CA PRO A 77 24.94 16.46 2.16
C PRO A 77 25.72 15.77 3.28
N ALA A 78 26.55 16.54 3.99
CA ALA A 78 27.41 16.10 5.08
C ALA A 78 26.64 15.30 6.18
N PRO A 79 27.30 14.36 6.88
CA PRO A 79 26.72 13.74 8.07
C PRO A 79 26.53 14.82 9.14
N VAL A 80 25.28 15.13 9.46
CA VAL A 80 24.94 15.94 10.64
C VAL A 80 25.31 15.14 11.88
N SER A 81 26.49 15.42 12.42
CA SER A 81 26.94 14.88 13.69
C SER A 81 25.93 15.29 14.78
N PRO A 82 25.40 14.36 15.60
CA PRO A 82 24.55 14.73 16.72
C PRO A 82 25.42 15.49 17.72
N ALA A 83 25.16 16.79 17.89
CA ALA A 83 25.81 17.58 18.92
C ALA A 83 25.52 16.94 20.29
N PRO A 84 26.55 16.73 21.15
CA PRO A 84 26.32 16.32 22.53
C PRO A 84 25.60 17.47 23.25
N VAL A 85 24.36 17.24 23.68
CA VAL A 85 23.68 18.14 24.59
C VAL A 85 24.47 18.19 25.91
N PRO A 86 24.95 19.36 26.37
CA PRO A 86 25.59 19.45 27.67
C PRO A 86 24.55 19.16 28.77
N PRO A 87 24.94 18.51 29.88
CA PRO A 87 24.07 18.37 31.03
C PRO A 87 23.78 19.77 31.58
N VAL A 88 22.51 20.17 31.59
CA VAL A 88 22.06 21.35 32.33
C VAL A 88 22.23 21.03 33.81
N ALA A 89 23.39 21.40 34.35
CA ALA A 89 23.59 21.49 35.78
C ALA A 89 22.70 22.63 36.25
N ASP A 90 21.80 22.31 37.18
CA ASP A 90 21.11 23.27 38.04
C ASP A 90 22.11 23.74 39.10
N PRO A 91 22.42 25.04 39.16
CA PRO A 91 22.72 25.61 40.46
C PRO A 91 22.10 27.00 40.62
N GLY A 92 21.34 27.18 41.69
CA GLY A 92 21.35 28.46 42.40
C GLY A 92 20.00 29.10 42.65
N VAL A 93 19.33 28.58 43.68
CA VAL A 93 18.81 29.34 44.81
C VAL A 93 19.29 30.81 44.85
N LYS A 94 18.35 31.75 44.66
CA LYS A 94 18.20 33.05 45.37
C LYS A 94 16.70 33.39 45.30
N LYS A 95 15.83 32.88 46.18
CA LYS A 95 15.50 33.36 47.53
C LYS A 95 15.81 34.85 47.76
N ASP A 96 14.75 35.56 48.15
CA ASP A 96 14.67 36.94 48.62
C ASP A 96 14.73 38.05 47.57
N GLU A 97 13.56 38.57 47.17
CA GLU A 97 13.32 40.02 47.25
C GLU A 97 11.82 40.31 47.37
N THR A 98 11.38 40.36 48.62
CA THR A 98 10.13 40.96 49.10
C THR A 98 10.12 42.45 48.77
N ALA A 99 9.51 42.83 47.65
CA ALA A 99 9.19 44.22 47.36
C ALA A 99 7.91 44.34 46.52
N ARG A 100 6.79 43.85 47.06
CA ARG A 100 5.46 44.40 46.77
C ARG A 100 4.43 43.84 47.74
N THR A 101 3.92 44.75 48.55
CA THR A 101 2.64 44.74 49.31
C THR A 101 2.46 43.69 50.39
#